data_AF-A0A560FIQ0-F1
#
_entry.id   AF-A0A560FIQ0-F1
#
_cell.length_a   1.000
_cell.length_b   1.000
_cell.length_c   1.000
_cell.angle_alpha   90.00
_cell.angle_beta   90.00
_cell.angle_gamma   90.00
#
_symmetry.space_group_name_H-M   'P 1'
#
loop_
_entity.id
_entity.type
_entity.pdbx_description
1 polymer ?
#
loop_
_entity_poly.entity_id
_entity_poly.type
_entity_poly.pdbx_seq_one_letter_code
_entity_poly.pdbx_strand_id
1 'polypeptide(L)'
;MTGASSLPDSPLADLLAHALTYPEAWEDHPWGETVVKVRQKIFVFLGRDGAAGCHVTVKLPRSGPFALDMANCAPTGYGLGRAGWITATFGAGEDVPLDLLRAWIRESYQAVAPKKLGARLDAQAATGVESTP
;
A
#
# COMPACT_ATOMS: atom_id res chain seq x y z
N MET A 1 7.66 -35.37 -0.59
CA MET A 1 7.78 -34.28 -1.60
C MET A 1 7.15 -33.06 -0.96
N THR A 2 7.95 -31.99 -0.87
CA THR A 2 7.81 -30.85 0.03
C THR A 2 6.46 -30.13 -0.08
N GLY A 3 5.88 -29.81 1.08
CA GLY A 3 4.61 -29.11 1.20
C GLY A 3 4.68 -27.70 0.62
N ALA A 4 3.72 -27.38 -0.23
CA ALA A 4 3.38 -26.01 -0.56
C ALA A 4 2.73 -25.39 0.68
N SER A 5 3.54 -24.73 1.50
CA SER A 5 3.03 -23.79 2.50
C SER A 5 2.29 -22.69 1.74
N SER A 6 0.99 -22.62 1.96
CA SER A 6 0.07 -21.59 1.48
C SER A 6 0.54 -20.21 1.98
N LEU A 7 1.42 -19.56 1.24
CA LEU A 7 1.59 -18.11 1.27
C LEU A 7 0.44 -17.51 0.44
N PRO A 8 -0.03 -16.28 0.71
CA PRO A 8 -0.81 -15.59 -0.32
C PRO A 8 0.09 -15.47 -1.56
N ASP A 9 -0.29 -16.11 -2.67
CA ASP A 9 0.51 -16.34 -3.88
C ASP A 9 1.04 -15.06 -4.60
N SER A 10 0.92 -13.86 -4.03
CA SER A 10 1.47 -12.62 -4.56
C SER A 10 1.64 -11.54 -3.48
N PRO A 11 2.78 -10.82 -3.41
CA PRO A 11 2.99 -9.71 -2.47
C PRO A 11 1.92 -8.62 -2.58
N LEU A 12 1.38 -8.39 -3.79
CA LEU A 12 0.28 -7.44 -3.99
C LEU A 12 -1.01 -7.88 -3.31
N ALA A 13 -1.31 -9.19 -3.29
CA ALA A 13 -2.53 -9.70 -2.65
C ALA A 13 -2.48 -9.51 -1.13
N ASP A 14 -1.30 -9.66 -0.54
CA ASP A 14 -1.08 -9.42 0.88
C ASP A 14 -1.23 -7.93 1.26
N LEU A 15 -0.67 -7.04 0.45
CA LEU A 15 -0.83 -5.58 0.61
C LEU A 15 -2.28 -5.13 0.40
N LEU A 16 -2.97 -5.73 -0.56
CA LEU A 16 -4.39 -5.50 -0.81
C LEU A 16 -5.24 -5.92 0.39
N ALA A 17 -5.06 -7.16 0.86
CA ALA A 17 -5.76 -7.67 2.05
C ALA A 17 -5.52 -6.76 3.27
N HIS A 18 -4.29 -6.27 3.44
CA HIS A 18 -3.97 -5.30 4.47
C HIS A 18 -4.74 -3.99 4.33
N ALA A 19 -4.69 -3.39 3.15
CA ALA A 19 -5.33 -2.10 2.89
C ALA A 19 -6.85 -2.18 3.08
N LEU A 20 -7.47 -3.33 2.78
CA LEU A 20 -8.90 -3.58 2.97
C LEU A 20 -9.32 -3.72 4.44
N THR A 21 -8.38 -3.90 5.37
CA THR A 21 -8.69 -3.86 6.82
C THR A 21 -9.02 -2.46 7.32
N TYR A 22 -8.68 -1.42 6.55
CA TYR A 22 -8.82 -0.03 6.98
C TYR A 22 -10.28 0.44 6.91
N PRO A 23 -10.70 1.39 7.76
CA PRO A 23 -12.09 1.86 7.79
C PRO A 23 -12.56 2.39 6.44
N GLU A 24 -13.71 1.90 5.96
CA GLU A 24 -14.31 2.32 4.68
C GLU A 24 -13.36 2.15 3.47
N ALA A 25 -12.36 1.27 3.57
CA ALA A 25 -11.51 0.91 2.45
C ALA A 25 -12.18 -0.15 1.58
N TRP A 26 -12.07 -0.01 0.25
CA TRP A 26 -12.60 -0.96 -0.71
C TRP A 26 -11.74 -1.00 -1.97
N GLU A 27 -11.76 -2.15 -2.64
CA GLU A 27 -11.03 -2.42 -3.87
C GLU A 27 -11.82 -1.94 -5.10
N ASP A 28 -11.14 -1.31 -6.04
CA ASP A 28 -11.70 -0.90 -7.32
C ASP A 28 -10.72 -1.14 -8.48
N HIS A 29 -11.23 -1.17 -9.71
CA HIS A 29 -10.43 -1.39 -10.93
C HIS A 29 -10.77 -0.40 -12.04
N PRO A 30 -10.53 0.92 -11.84
CA PRO A 30 -10.96 1.97 -12.76
C PRO A 30 -10.34 1.86 -14.17
N TRP A 31 -9.14 1.29 -14.29
CA TRP A 31 -8.42 1.14 -15.56
C TRP A 31 -7.94 -0.31 -15.80
N GLY A 32 -8.53 -1.28 -15.09
CA GLY A 32 -8.05 -2.66 -15.07
C GLY A 32 -6.87 -2.92 -14.12
N GLU A 33 -6.33 -1.87 -13.50
CA GLU A 33 -5.37 -1.96 -12.40
C GLU A 33 -6.08 -1.95 -11.04
N THR A 34 -5.52 -2.67 -10.07
CA THR A 34 -6.08 -2.73 -8.71
C THR A 34 -5.75 -1.47 -7.94
N VAL A 35 -6.77 -0.79 -7.44
CA VAL A 35 -6.61 0.36 -6.54
C VAL A 35 -7.42 0.15 -5.28
N VAL A 36 -6.96 0.75 -4.18
CA VAL A 36 -7.72 0.75 -2.92
C VAL A 36 -8.15 2.17 -2.62
N LYS A 37 -9.45 2.33 -2.39
CA LYS A 37 -10.12 3.61 -2.17
C LYS A 37 -10.65 3.67 -0.76
N VAL A 38 -10.59 4.87 -0.17
CA VAL A 38 -11.37 5.24 1.01
C VAL A 38 -12.46 6.19 0.55
N ARG A 39 -13.72 5.75 0.68
CA ARG A 39 -14.87 6.44 0.07
C ARG A 39 -14.71 6.60 -1.44
N GLN A 40 -14.42 7.80 -1.93
CA GLN A 40 -14.24 8.09 -3.36
C GLN A 40 -12.80 8.50 -3.70
N LYS A 41 -11.86 8.34 -2.77
CA LYS A 41 -10.46 8.74 -2.97
C LYS A 41 -9.53 7.54 -2.95
N ILE A 42 -8.68 7.42 -3.96
CA ILE A 42 -7.64 6.40 -4.02
C ILE A 42 -6.54 6.77 -3.02
N PHE A 43 -6.09 5.80 -2.22
CA PHE A 43 -4.91 5.95 -1.35
C PHE A 43 -3.80 4.96 -1.69
N VAL A 44 -4.06 3.95 -2.51
CA VAL A 44 -3.09 2.95 -2.95
C VAL A 44 -3.37 2.55 -4.38
N PHE A 45 -2.32 2.42 -5.18
CA PHE A 45 -2.35 1.70 -6.45
C PHE A 45 -1.45 0.48 -6.33
N LEU A 46 -1.98 -0.67 -6.74
CA LEU A 46 -1.29 -1.96 -6.77
C LEU A 46 -1.27 -2.43 -8.22
N GLY A 47 -0.14 -2.20 -8.89
CA GLY A 47 0.02 -2.54 -10.29
C GLY A 47 0.90 -3.77 -10.46
N ARG A 48 0.56 -4.59 -11.45
CA ARG A 48 1.34 -5.76 -11.84
C ARG A 48 1.83 -5.58 -13.25
N ASP A 49 3.14 -5.74 -13.46
CA ASP A 49 3.74 -5.68 -14.78
C ASP A 49 4.02 -7.10 -15.29
N GLY A 50 2.93 -7.84 -15.56
CA GLY A 50 3.00 -9.21 -16.09
C GLY A 50 3.99 -10.12 -15.33
N ALA A 51 4.97 -10.66 -16.06
CA ALA A 51 6.08 -11.45 -15.51
C ALA A 51 7.32 -10.61 -15.15
N ALA A 52 7.30 -9.30 -15.39
CA ALA A 52 8.41 -8.39 -15.14
C ALA A 52 8.46 -7.91 -13.67
N GLY A 53 7.32 -7.86 -12.97
CA GLY A 53 7.29 -7.53 -11.55
C GLY A 53 5.98 -6.91 -11.07
N CYS A 54 6.09 -6.10 -10.01
CA CYS A 54 4.98 -5.36 -9.44
C CYS A 54 5.42 -3.95 -9.01
N HIS A 55 4.45 -3.05 -8.89
CA HIS A 55 4.70 -1.72 -8.36
C HIS A 55 3.57 -1.27 -7.43
N VAL A 56 3.94 -0.46 -6.45
CA VAL A 56 3.04 0.09 -5.44
C VAL A 56 3.17 1.59 -5.45
N THR A 57 2.06 2.28 -5.62
CA THR A 57 2.03 3.76 -5.60
C THR A 57 1.23 4.25 -4.41
N VAL A 58 1.87 5.11 -3.60
CA VAL A 58 1.38 5.59 -2.30
C VAL A 58 1.72 7.06 -2.11
N LYS A 59 0.93 7.76 -1.31
CA LYS A 59 1.17 9.15 -0.94
C LYS A 59 1.96 9.24 0.36
N LEU A 60 3.16 9.80 0.32
CA LEU A 60 4.11 9.83 1.44
C LEU A 60 4.50 11.26 1.81
N PRO A 61 3.64 12.02 2.52
CA PRO A 61 3.96 13.39 2.92
C PRO A 61 5.09 13.49 3.95
N ARG A 62 5.40 12.43 4.71
CA ARG A 62 6.48 12.40 5.71
C ARG A 62 7.63 11.51 5.28
N SER A 63 7.32 10.29 4.84
CA SER A 63 8.33 9.30 4.44
C SER A 63 8.84 9.50 3.01
N GLY A 64 8.30 10.48 2.28
CA GLY A 64 8.62 10.71 0.88
C GLY A 64 10.11 10.90 0.59
N PRO A 65 10.83 11.80 1.30
CA PRO A 65 12.26 11.97 1.11
C PRO A 65 13.07 10.68 1.30
N PHE A 66 12.76 9.92 2.34
CA PHE A 66 13.43 8.64 2.62
C PHE A 66 13.15 7.59 1.54
N ALA A 67 11.90 7.52 1.05
CA ALA A 67 11.57 6.63 -0.05
C ALA A 67 12.35 6.99 -1.32
N LEU A 68 12.57 8.29 -1.61
CA LEU A 68 13.32 8.74 -2.78
C LEU A 68 14.84 8.45 -2.72
N ASP A 69 15.40 8.14 -1.55
CA ASP A 69 16.77 7.64 -1.44
C ASP A 69 16.90 6.16 -1.87
N MET A 70 15.79 5.44 -2.00
CA MET A 70 15.79 4.04 -2.42
C MET A 70 15.86 3.92 -3.95
N ALA A 71 16.74 3.06 -4.45
CA ALA A 71 16.99 2.89 -5.89
C ALA A 71 15.75 2.46 -6.70
N ASN A 72 14.79 1.83 -6.05
CA ASN A 72 13.59 1.26 -6.65
C ASN A 72 12.35 2.18 -6.50
N CYS A 73 12.53 3.39 -5.99
CA CYS A 73 11.46 4.36 -5.75
C CYS A 73 11.65 5.63 -6.58
N ALA A 74 10.56 6.14 -7.14
CA ALA A 74 10.57 7.37 -7.91
C ALA A 74 9.31 8.20 -7.66
N PRO A 75 9.34 9.54 -7.83
CA PRO A 75 8.14 10.35 -7.80
C PRO A 75 7.17 9.88 -8.90
N THR A 76 5.89 9.70 -8.56
CA THR A 76 4.89 9.24 -9.53
C THR A 76 4.71 10.27 -10.65
N GLY A 77 4.54 9.78 -11.88
CA GLY A 77 4.29 10.61 -13.06
C GLY A 77 2.96 11.39 -13.02
N TYR A 78 2.63 12.04 -14.14
CA TYR A 78 1.34 12.73 -14.35
C TYR A 78 0.99 13.81 -13.29
N GLY A 79 2.00 14.45 -12.70
CA GLY A 79 1.82 15.49 -11.69
C GLY A 79 1.51 14.97 -10.28
N LEU A 80 1.34 13.66 -10.10
CA LEU A 80 1.10 13.05 -8.79
C LEU A 80 2.33 13.17 -7.88
N GLY A 81 3.54 13.10 -8.43
CA GLY A 81 4.78 13.32 -7.68
C GLY A 81 4.84 14.67 -6.97
N ARG A 82 4.31 15.74 -7.60
CA ARG A 82 4.22 17.08 -6.96
C ARG A 82 3.26 17.10 -5.77
N ALA A 83 2.29 16.19 -5.75
CA ALA A 83 1.35 16.00 -4.66
C ALA A 83 1.84 14.99 -3.60
N GLY A 84 3.11 14.55 -3.68
CA GLY A 84 3.75 13.65 -2.72
C GLY A 84 3.50 12.16 -2.96
N TRP A 85 3.10 11.78 -4.18
CA TRP A 85 2.97 10.37 -4.54
C TRP A 85 4.30 9.79 -5.02
N ILE A 86 4.61 8.60 -4.55
CA ILE A 86 5.81 7.84 -4.88
C ILE A 86 5.38 6.47 -5.37
N THR A 87 6.06 6.01 -6.42
CA THR A 87 5.92 4.67 -6.98
C THR A 87 7.18 3.88 -6.62
N ALA A 88 6.99 2.77 -5.91
CA ALA A 88 8.01 1.77 -5.65
C ALA A 88 7.82 0.59 -6.60
N THR A 89 8.86 0.22 -7.32
CA THR A 89 8.84 -0.86 -8.31
C THR A 89 9.71 -2.00 -7.83
N PHE A 90 9.27 -3.24 -8.05
CA PHE A 90 9.99 -4.45 -7.70
C PHE A 90 9.93 -5.41 -8.88
N GLY A 91 11.08 -5.85 -9.34
CA GLY A 91 11.23 -6.85 -10.38
C GLY A 91 10.73 -8.23 -9.94
N ALA A 92 10.54 -9.13 -10.89
CA ALA A 92 10.12 -10.49 -10.61
C ALA A 92 11.16 -11.24 -9.77
N GLY A 93 10.73 -11.75 -8.61
CA GLY A 93 11.59 -12.47 -7.67
C GLY A 93 12.45 -11.58 -6.78
N GLU A 94 12.34 -10.25 -6.88
CA GLU A 94 12.93 -9.35 -5.89
C GLU A 94 12.21 -9.46 -4.55
N ASP A 95 12.96 -9.26 -3.46
CA ASP A 95 12.40 -9.20 -2.12
C ASP A 95 11.56 -7.93 -1.99
N VAL A 96 10.26 -8.11 -1.76
CA VAL A 96 9.32 -7.01 -1.54
C VAL A 96 9.23 -6.77 -0.03
N PRO A 97 9.66 -5.60 0.49
CA PRO A 97 9.65 -5.32 1.92
C PRO A 97 8.22 -5.01 2.38
N LEU A 98 7.43 -6.07 2.60
CA LEU A 98 6.00 -5.97 2.89
C LEU A 98 5.70 -5.09 4.11
N ASP A 99 6.47 -5.22 5.20
CA ASP A 99 6.27 -4.39 6.40
C ASP A 99 6.44 -2.89 6.14
N LEU A 100 7.45 -2.53 5.36
CA LEU A 100 7.69 -1.14 4.94
C LEU A 100 6.52 -0.64 4.10
N LEU A 101 6.09 -1.43 3.12
CA LEU A 101 4.97 -1.07 2.25
C LEU A 101 3.67 -0.96 3.05
N ARG A 102 3.38 -1.84 4.01
CA ARG A 102 2.23 -1.72 4.91
C ARG A 102 2.26 -0.40 5.69
N ALA A 103 3.43 -0.01 6.21
CA ALA A 103 3.60 1.28 6.90
C ALA A 103 3.34 2.47 5.96
N TRP A 104 3.82 2.40 4.72
CA TRP A 104 3.57 3.41 3.69
C TRP A 104 2.10 3.48 3.28
N ILE A 105 1.41 2.34 3.18
CA ILE A 105 -0.03 2.26 2.91
C ILE A 105 -0.82 2.93 4.04
N ARG A 106 -0.42 2.72 5.31
CA ARG A 106 -1.00 3.40 6.47
C ARG A 106 -0.84 4.92 6.37
N GLU A 107 0.37 5.39 6.08
CA GLU A 107 0.65 6.82 5.91
C GLU A 107 -0.20 7.42 4.78
N SER A 108 -0.27 6.74 3.64
CA SER A 108 -1.07 7.17 2.50
C SER A 108 -2.57 7.23 2.84
N TYR A 109 -3.08 6.23 3.55
CA TYR A 109 -4.46 6.25 4.06
C TYR A 109 -4.69 7.46 4.97
N GLN A 110 -3.82 7.70 5.96
CA GLN A 110 -3.93 8.87 6.84
C GLN A 110 -3.85 10.21 6.10
N ALA A 111 -3.07 10.27 5.01
CA ALA A 111 -2.93 11.47 4.18
C ALA A 111 -4.16 11.75 3.29
N VAL A 112 -4.89 10.70 2.88
CA VAL A 112 -6.03 10.80 1.94
C VAL A 112 -7.38 10.78 2.65
N ALA A 113 -7.50 9.96 3.70
CA ALA A 113 -8.73 9.74 4.43
C ALA A 113 -9.16 10.99 5.21
N PRO A 114 -10.47 11.21 5.41
CA PRO A 114 -10.96 12.22 6.34
C PRO A 114 -10.40 12.00 7.75
N LYS A 115 -10.11 13.08 8.49
CA LYS A 115 -9.53 13.02 9.85
C LYS A 115 -10.21 12.04 10.79
N LYS A 116 -11.55 11.93 10.71
CA LYS A 116 -12.35 10.98 11.52
C LYS A 116 -11.98 9.52 11.25
N LEU A 117 -11.69 9.16 9.99
CA LEU A 117 -11.33 7.79 9.62
C LEU A 117 -9.87 7.47 9.93
N GLY A 118 -8.97 8.45 9.77
CA GLY A 118 -7.60 8.34 10.29
C GLY A 118 -7.60 8.03 11.79
N ALA A 119 -8.34 8.81 12.58
CA ALA A 119 -8.46 8.58 14.02
C ALA A 119 -9.07 7.20 14.38
N ARG A 120 -10.00 6.68 13.57
CA ARG A 120 -10.55 5.32 13.77
C ARG A 120 -9.50 4.25 13.50
N LEU A 121 -8.68 4.42 12.48
CA LEU A 121 -7.58 3.49 12.18
C LEU A 121 -6.57 3.46 13.35
N ASP A 122 -6.21 4.63 13.88
CA ASP A 122 -5.32 4.72 15.06
C ASP A 122 -5.96 4.04 16.29
N ALA A 123 -7.26 4.21 16.51
CA ALA A 123 -7.97 3.53 17.60
C ALA A 123 -8.02 1.99 17.41
N GLN A 124 -8.24 1.50 16.19
CA GLN A 124 -8.20 0.06 15.88
C GLN A 124 -6.81 -0.54 16.15
N ALA A 125 -5.75 0.19 15.78
CA ALA A 125 -4.38 -0.22 16.05
C ALA A 125 -4.10 -0.31 17.56
N ALA A 126 -4.60 0.64 18.36
CA ALA A 126 -4.48 0.61 19.82
C ALA A 126 -5.23 -0.59 20.44
N THR A 127 -6.43 -0.93 19.94
CA THR A 127 -7.21 -2.07 20.45
C THR A 127 -6.67 -3.44 20.02
N GLY A 128 -5.98 -3.52 18.88
CA GLY A 128 -5.40 -4.78 18.38
C GLY A 128 -4.19 -5.26 19.19
N VAL A 129 -3.54 -4.38 19.96
CA VAL A 129 -2.40 -4.72 20.83
C VAL A 129 -2.87 -5.28 22.18
N GLU A 130 -4.14 -5.09 22.56
CA GLU A 130 -4.67 -5.48 23.88
C GLU A 130 -5.24 -6.92 23.93
N SER A 131 -5.27 -7.65 22.80
CA SER A 131 -5.70 -9.05 22.76
C SER A 131 -4.52 -10.00 22.59
N THR A 132 -3.76 -10.22 23.66
CA THR A 132 -2.94 -11.43 23.84
C THR A 132 -3.08 -11.88 25.30
N PRO A 133 -3.93 -12.87 25.61
CA PRO A 133 -3.82 -13.63 26.85
C PRO A 133 -2.63 -14.60 26.82
#